data_AF-A0A959WGF3-F1
#
_entry.id   AF-A0A959WGF3-F1
#
_cell.length_a   1.000
_cell.length_b   1.000
_cell.length_c   1.000
_cell.angle_alpha   90.00
_cell.angle_beta   90.00
_cell.angle_gamma   90.00
#
_symmetry.space_group_name_H-M   'P 1'
#
loop_
_entity.id
_entity.type
_entity.pdbx_description
1 polymer ?
#
loop_
_entity_poly.entity_id
_entity_poly.type
_entity_poly.pdbx_seq_one_letter_code
_entity_poly.pdbx_strand_id
1 'polypeptide(L)'
;MGNERISGKAGQAYASARDNQYVRRLIEDEELRASLIAAALAGRKALQRVQSNRGSAVEAVTQDKRVKKELQSAAESLRDAADRIREPKRKKRHPVRNLLLIGVVTGGLVLVFSESARKSLLDAIFGAEEEFVYTSTTSTETAQTNGTPVAE
;
A
#
# COMPACT_ATOMS: atom_id res chain seq x y z
N MET A 1 30.82 -3.12 11.34
CA MET A 1 30.50 -4.55 11.07
C MET A 1 29.04 -4.88 11.42
N GLY A 2 28.04 -4.27 10.75
CA GLY A 2 26.62 -4.40 11.13
C GLY A 2 25.70 -4.98 10.04
N ASN A 3 26.19 -5.10 8.81
CA ASN A 3 25.35 -5.18 7.61
C ASN A 3 25.10 -6.64 7.19
N GLU A 4 26.02 -7.54 7.52
CA GLU A 4 25.91 -8.98 7.22
C GLU A 4 24.82 -9.68 8.04
N ARG A 5 24.52 -9.18 9.24
CA ARG A 5 23.51 -9.78 10.15
C ARG A 5 22.07 -9.51 9.68
N ILE A 6 21.84 -8.44 8.92
CA ILE A 6 20.52 -8.07 8.41
C ILE A 6 20.18 -8.89 7.17
N SER A 7 21.16 -9.05 6.27
CA SER A 7 21.00 -9.86 5.06
C SER A 7 20.75 -11.34 5.37
N GLY A 8 21.45 -11.89 6.38
CA GLY A 8 21.22 -13.25 6.86
C GLY A 8 19.84 -13.47 7.51
N LYS A 9 19.33 -12.48 8.26
CA LYS A 9 17.98 -12.54 8.85
C LYS A 9 16.87 -12.46 7.81
N ALA A 10 17.03 -11.61 6.79
CA ALA A 10 16.09 -11.54 5.68
C ALA A 10 16.07 -12.85 4.89
N GLY A 11 17.24 -13.40 4.55
CA GLY A 11 17.34 -14.69 3.86
C GLY A 11 16.72 -15.85 4.64
N GLN A 12 16.91 -15.91 5.96
CA GLN A 12 16.28 -16.91 6.84
C GLN A 12 14.77 -16.72 6.98
N ALA A 13 14.28 -15.48 7.02
CA ALA A 13 12.85 -15.19 7.00
C ALA A 13 12.20 -15.62 5.68
N TYR A 14 12.89 -15.41 4.53
CA TYR A 14 12.42 -15.87 3.23
C TYR A 14 12.43 -17.41 3.10
N ALA A 15 13.47 -18.07 3.59
CA ALA A 15 13.57 -19.53 3.59
C ALA A 15 12.49 -20.17 4.47
N SER A 16 12.32 -19.67 5.70
CA SER A 16 11.27 -20.15 6.62
C SER A 16 9.85 -19.81 6.13
N ALA A 17 9.67 -18.69 5.43
CA ALA A 17 8.40 -18.36 4.79
C ALA A 17 8.08 -19.30 3.62
N ARG A 18 9.07 -19.70 2.81
CA ARG A 18 8.87 -20.68 1.72
C ARG A 18 8.43 -22.07 2.20
N ASP A 19 8.85 -22.46 3.40
CA ASP A 19 8.41 -23.71 4.01
C ASP A 19 7.02 -23.62 4.65
N ASN A 20 6.44 -22.41 4.73
CA ASN A 20 5.09 -22.21 5.23
C ASN A 20 4.06 -22.68 4.18
N GLN A 21 3.15 -23.57 4.60
CA GLN A 21 2.05 -24.10 3.79
C GLN A 21 1.24 -23.01 3.07
N TYR A 22 1.06 -21.84 3.70
CA TYR A 22 0.33 -20.73 3.08
C TYR A 22 1.09 -20.08 1.92
N VAL A 23 2.42 -20.00 2.01
CA VAL A 23 3.27 -19.45 0.93
C VAL A 23 3.36 -20.42 -0.22
N ARG A 24 3.45 -21.73 0.06
CA ARG A 24 3.33 -22.76 -0.99
C ARG A 24 2.00 -22.68 -1.71
N ARG A 25 0.88 -22.57 -0.99
CA ARG A 25 -0.44 -22.40 -1.62
C ARG A 25 -0.56 -21.14 -2.47
N LEU A 26 -0.04 -20.01 -2.02
CA LEU A 26 0.01 -18.78 -2.83
C LEU A 26 0.80 -18.97 -4.13
N ILE A 27 1.80 -19.86 -4.14
CA ILE A 27 2.65 -20.16 -5.30
C ILE A 27 2.08 -21.30 -6.15
N GLU A 28 1.30 -22.21 -5.58
CA GLU A 28 0.82 -23.41 -6.26
C GLU A 28 -0.63 -23.27 -6.77
N ASP A 29 -1.45 -22.49 -6.06
CA ASP A 29 -2.87 -22.30 -6.38
C ASP A 29 -3.02 -21.13 -7.38
N GLU A 30 -3.12 -21.49 -8.67
CA GLU A 30 -3.32 -20.53 -9.76
C GLU A 30 -4.61 -19.72 -9.58
N GLU A 31 -5.65 -20.36 -9.09
CA GLU A 31 -6.95 -19.77 -8.85
C GLU A 31 -6.90 -18.75 -7.71
N LEU A 32 -6.15 -19.03 -6.64
CA LEU A 32 -5.87 -18.07 -5.58
C LEU A 32 -5.11 -16.84 -6.11
N ARG A 33 -4.08 -17.06 -6.94
CA ARG A 33 -3.33 -15.95 -7.57
C ARG A 33 -4.22 -15.10 -8.45
N ALA A 34 -5.03 -15.74 -9.29
CA ALA A 34 -5.96 -15.05 -10.17
C ALA A 34 -6.96 -14.18 -9.39
N SER A 35 -7.54 -14.71 -8.30
CA SER A 35 -8.44 -13.95 -7.42
C SER A 35 -7.74 -12.76 -6.74
N LEU A 36 -6.50 -12.92 -6.27
CA LEU A 36 -5.74 -11.82 -5.67
C LEU A 36 -5.39 -10.73 -6.69
N ILE A 37 -4.97 -11.13 -7.90
CA ILE A 37 -4.67 -10.20 -8.99
C ILE A 37 -5.94 -9.45 -9.42
N ALA A 38 -7.07 -10.16 -9.56
CA ALA A 38 -8.36 -9.56 -9.89
C ALA A 38 -8.78 -8.55 -8.82
N ALA A 39 -8.65 -8.90 -7.54
CA ALA A 39 -8.93 -7.99 -6.43
C ALA A 39 -8.08 -6.71 -6.49
N ALA A 40 -6.77 -6.87 -6.70
CA ALA A 40 -5.83 -5.75 -6.79
C ALA A 40 -6.12 -4.84 -7.99
N LEU A 41 -6.44 -5.41 -9.16
CA LEU A 41 -6.78 -4.67 -10.36
C LEU A 41 -8.08 -3.88 -10.20
N ALA A 42 -9.13 -4.50 -9.66
CA ALA A 42 -10.42 -3.84 -9.39
C ALA A 42 -10.26 -2.74 -8.34
N GLY A 43 -9.53 -3.00 -7.26
CA GLY A 43 -9.21 -2.00 -6.23
C GLY A 43 -8.42 -0.80 -6.80
N ARG A 44 -7.43 -1.07 -7.66
CA ARG A 44 -6.67 0.00 -8.33
C ARG A 44 -7.55 0.85 -9.24
N LYS A 45 -8.44 0.23 -10.03
CA LYS A 45 -9.40 0.95 -10.88
C LYS A 45 -10.34 1.82 -10.06
N ALA A 46 -10.86 1.28 -8.95
CA ALA A 46 -11.68 2.04 -8.02
C ALA A 46 -10.92 3.26 -7.47
N LEU A 47 -9.68 3.06 -7.02
CA LEU A 47 -8.84 4.13 -6.48
C LEU A 47 -8.51 5.20 -7.53
N GLN A 48 -8.11 4.80 -8.75
CA GLN A 48 -7.84 5.73 -9.84
C GLN A 48 -9.07 6.58 -10.17
N ARG A 49 -10.26 5.98 -10.12
CA ARG A 49 -11.51 6.70 -10.34
C ARG A 49 -11.83 7.66 -9.19
N VAL A 50 -11.59 7.26 -7.95
CA VAL A 50 -11.70 8.15 -6.78
C VAL A 50 -10.74 9.34 -6.92
N GLN A 51 -9.50 9.10 -7.32
CA GLN A 51 -8.48 10.15 -7.53
C GLN A 51 -8.77 11.04 -8.74
N SER A 52 -9.37 10.49 -9.80
CA SER A 52 -9.73 11.26 -11.00
C SER A 52 -11.00 12.10 -10.80
N ASN A 53 -11.78 11.81 -9.76
CA ASN A 53 -12.97 12.57 -9.45
C ASN A 53 -12.58 13.88 -8.75
N ARG A 54 -13.17 15.00 -9.15
CA ARG A 54 -12.87 16.33 -8.59
C ARG A 54 -13.50 16.55 -7.20
N GLY A 55 -14.41 15.66 -6.79
CA GLY A 55 -15.04 15.68 -5.47
C GLY A 55 -14.19 15.05 -4.38
N SER A 56 -14.69 15.07 -3.13
CA SER A 56 -13.98 14.42 -2.02
C SER A 56 -13.94 12.89 -2.20
N ALA A 57 -12.91 12.23 -1.66
CA ALA A 57 -12.79 10.77 -1.74
C ALA A 57 -14.02 10.05 -1.14
N VAL A 58 -14.59 10.62 -0.08
CA VAL A 58 -15.81 10.13 0.56
C VAL A 58 -17.00 10.21 -0.39
N GLU A 59 -17.14 11.32 -1.10
CA GLU A 59 -18.20 11.52 -2.09
C GLU A 59 -18.03 10.58 -3.29
N ALA A 60 -16.81 10.39 -3.79
CA ALA A 60 -16.56 9.46 -4.88
C ALA A 60 -16.92 8.01 -4.51
N VAL A 61 -16.60 7.56 -3.29
CA VAL A 61 -16.95 6.21 -2.83
C VAL A 61 -18.46 6.06 -2.57
N THR A 62 -19.11 7.11 -2.08
CA THR A 62 -20.54 7.06 -1.72
C THR A 62 -21.47 7.36 -2.89
N GLN A 63 -21.05 8.08 -3.91
CA GLN A 63 -21.90 8.53 -5.02
C GLN A 63 -21.57 7.85 -6.36
N ASP A 64 -20.31 7.46 -6.62
CA ASP A 64 -19.95 6.84 -7.90
C ASP A 64 -20.30 5.34 -7.91
N LYS A 65 -21.34 4.98 -8.68
CA LYS A 65 -21.80 3.58 -8.86
C LYS A 65 -20.70 2.67 -9.43
N ARG A 66 -19.79 3.19 -10.26
CA ARG A 66 -18.67 2.40 -10.81
C ARG A 66 -17.62 2.14 -9.75
N VAL A 67 -17.31 3.13 -8.91
CA VAL A 67 -16.41 2.93 -7.74
C VAL A 67 -16.98 1.83 -6.84
N LYS A 68 -18.27 1.89 -6.51
CA LYS A 68 -18.93 0.85 -5.71
C LYS A 68 -18.84 -0.54 -6.36
N LYS A 69 -19.06 -0.63 -7.68
CA LYS A 69 -19.00 -1.90 -8.41
C LYS A 69 -17.59 -2.50 -8.41
N GLU A 70 -16.56 -1.69 -8.65
CA GLU A 70 -15.16 -2.12 -8.62
C GLU A 70 -14.73 -2.53 -7.20
N LEU A 71 -15.15 -1.79 -6.17
CA LEU A 71 -14.91 -2.16 -4.77
C LEU A 71 -15.62 -3.47 -4.39
N GLN A 72 -16.86 -3.67 -4.85
CA GLN A 72 -17.58 -4.92 -4.63
C GLN A 72 -16.88 -6.09 -5.31
N SER A 73 -16.49 -5.93 -6.58
CA SER A 73 -15.75 -6.96 -7.32
C SER A 73 -14.41 -7.28 -6.66
N ALA A 74 -13.71 -6.27 -6.15
CA ALA A 74 -12.49 -6.46 -5.40
C ALA A 74 -12.72 -7.23 -4.09
N ALA A 75 -13.79 -6.89 -3.36
CA ALA A 75 -14.15 -7.56 -2.12
C ALA A 75 -14.57 -9.02 -2.34
N GLU A 76 -15.33 -9.32 -3.39
CA GLU A 76 -15.69 -10.69 -3.78
C GLU A 76 -14.44 -11.51 -4.13
N SER A 77 -13.58 -10.97 -5.00
CA SER A 77 -12.33 -11.66 -5.39
C SER A 77 -11.40 -11.88 -4.20
N LEU A 78 -11.32 -10.92 -3.28
CA LEU A 78 -10.53 -11.06 -2.05
C LEU A 78 -11.14 -12.09 -1.10
N ARG A 79 -12.47 -12.19 -1.04
CA ARG A 79 -13.16 -13.19 -0.23
C ARG A 79 -12.96 -14.59 -0.78
N ASP A 80 -13.04 -14.77 -2.10
CA ASP A 80 -12.72 -16.04 -2.75
C ASP A 80 -11.28 -16.45 -2.47
N ALA A 81 -10.33 -15.50 -2.58
CA ALA A 81 -8.94 -15.73 -2.21
C ALA A 81 -8.80 -16.12 -0.72
N ALA A 82 -9.51 -15.42 0.17
CA ALA A 82 -9.49 -15.71 1.61
C ALA A 82 -10.07 -17.09 1.92
N ASP A 83 -11.14 -17.50 1.26
CA ASP A 83 -11.77 -18.81 1.43
C ASP A 83 -10.87 -19.93 0.89
N ARG A 84 -10.13 -19.70 -0.21
CA ARG A 84 -9.11 -20.64 -0.72
C ARG A 84 -7.90 -20.78 0.20
N ILE A 85 -7.44 -19.68 0.81
CA ILE A 85 -6.40 -19.72 1.84
C ILE A 85 -6.91 -20.47 3.08
N ARG A 86 -8.21 -20.37 3.39
CA ARG A 86 -8.84 -20.89 4.59
C ARG A 86 -9.41 -22.30 4.34
N GLU A 87 -8.52 -23.27 4.39
CA GLU A 87 -8.83 -24.71 4.34
C GLU A 87 -10.13 -25.11 5.10
N PRO A 88 -11.03 -25.93 4.52
CA PRO A 88 -12.19 -26.44 5.24
C PRO A 88 -11.76 -27.64 6.10
N LYS A 89 -11.09 -27.43 7.24
CA LYS A 89 -10.96 -28.47 8.28
C LYS A 89 -10.59 -27.92 9.65
N ARG A 90 -11.53 -28.15 10.58
CA ARG A 90 -11.50 -27.97 12.05
C ARG A 90 -11.28 -26.55 12.57
N LYS A 91 -12.35 -26.02 13.18
CA LYS A 91 -12.42 -24.77 13.95
C LYS A 91 -11.40 -24.75 15.10
N LYS A 92 -10.10 -24.57 14.83
CA LYS A 92 -9.18 -24.03 15.84
C LYS A 92 -9.29 -22.51 15.78
N ARG A 93 -9.84 -21.91 16.83
CA ARG A 93 -9.91 -20.45 16.97
C ARG A 93 -8.48 -19.93 17.06
N HIS A 94 -8.03 -19.18 16.05
CA HIS A 94 -6.75 -18.47 16.07
C HIS A 94 -7.03 -17.01 16.47
N PRO A 95 -7.04 -16.68 17.78
CA PRO A 95 -7.40 -15.34 18.25
C PRO A 95 -6.45 -14.27 17.71
N VAL A 96 -5.16 -14.59 17.57
CA VAL A 96 -4.14 -13.67 17.02
C VAL A 96 -4.41 -13.33 15.55
N ARG A 97 -4.81 -14.31 14.73
CA ARG A 97 -5.17 -14.06 13.32
C ARG A 97 -6.38 -13.13 13.22
N ASN A 98 -7.38 -13.38 14.05
CA ASN A 98 -8.59 -12.55 14.07
C ASN A 98 -8.27 -11.12 14.53
N LEU A 99 -7.42 -10.98 15.54
CA LEU A 99 -6.95 -9.70 16.04
C LEU A 99 -6.13 -8.93 14.98
N LEU A 100 -5.27 -9.62 14.22
CA LEU A 100 -4.49 -9.00 13.15
C LEU A 100 -5.40 -8.52 12.01
N LEU A 101 -6.39 -9.32 11.61
CA LEU A 101 -7.36 -8.96 10.58
C LEU A 101 -8.19 -7.74 11.02
N ILE A 102 -8.68 -7.74 12.26
CA ILE A 102 -9.37 -6.59 12.86
C ILE A 102 -8.42 -5.38 12.93
N GLY A 103 -7.17 -5.57 13.32
CA GLY A 103 -6.17 -4.51 13.40
C GLY A 103 -5.89 -3.86 12.05
N VAL A 104 -5.77 -4.63 10.98
CA VAL A 104 -5.57 -4.11 9.62
C VAL A 104 -6.80 -3.37 9.13
N VAL A 105 -8.01 -3.91 9.35
CA VAL A 105 -9.26 -3.25 8.94
C VAL A 105 -9.47 -1.95 9.71
N THR A 106 -9.39 -1.99 11.03
CA THR A 106 -9.57 -0.83 11.90
C THR A 106 -8.47 0.21 11.68
N GLY A 107 -7.21 -0.22 11.59
CA GLY A 107 -6.09 0.65 11.29
C GLY A 107 -6.21 1.31 9.91
N GLY A 108 -6.65 0.57 8.90
CA GLY A 108 -6.94 1.10 7.57
C GLY A 108 -8.05 2.15 7.59
N LEU A 109 -9.15 1.91 8.32
CA LEU A 109 -10.22 2.90 8.50
C LEU A 109 -9.71 4.17 9.19
N VAL A 110 -8.98 4.03 10.30
CA VAL A 110 -8.42 5.18 11.03
C VAL A 110 -7.51 5.99 10.12
N LEU A 111 -6.68 5.35 9.30
CA LEU A 111 -5.84 6.06 8.32
C LEU A 111 -6.67 6.79 7.27
N VAL A 112 -7.77 6.22 6.77
CA VAL A 112 -8.64 6.91 5.81
C VAL A 112 -9.30 8.13 6.45
N PHE A 113 -9.79 8.03 7.69
CA PHE A 113 -10.52 9.12 8.36
C PHE A 113 -9.64 10.15 9.07
N SER A 114 -8.36 9.86 9.34
CA SER A 114 -7.49 10.72 10.14
C SER A 114 -6.24 11.16 9.39
N GLU A 115 -6.17 12.46 9.08
CA GLU A 115 -4.96 13.10 8.54
C GLU A 115 -3.80 13.07 9.55
N SER A 116 -4.08 13.20 10.85
CA SER A 116 -3.07 13.12 11.90
C SER A 116 -2.50 11.71 12.03
N ALA A 117 -3.31 10.66 11.88
CA ALA A 117 -2.83 9.28 11.90
C ALA A 117 -1.99 8.95 10.67
N ARG A 118 -2.33 9.49 9.48
CA ARG A 118 -1.46 9.38 8.30
C ARG A 118 -0.13 10.08 8.55
N LYS A 119 -0.15 11.30 9.08
CA LYS A 119 1.06 12.07 9.37
C LYS A 119 1.94 11.36 10.40
N SER A 120 1.38 10.88 11.51
CA SER A 120 2.13 10.12 12.50
C SER A 120 2.65 8.77 11.97
N LEU A 121 1.91 8.12 11.07
CA LEU A 121 2.41 6.91 10.40
C LEU A 121 3.59 7.26 9.47
N LEU A 122 3.50 8.36 8.72
CA LEU A 122 4.60 8.84 7.89
C LEU A 122 5.80 9.24 8.75
N ASP A 123 5.61 10.00 9.83
CA ASP A 123 6.67 10.39 10.76
C ASP A 123 7.30 9.17 11.44
N ALA A 124 6.52 8.12 11.75
CA ALA A 124 7.03 6.87 12.32
C ALA A 124 7.76 5.98 11.31
N ILE A 125 7.37 6.01 10.03
CA ILE A 125 7.97 5.20 8.96
C ILE A 125 9.21 5.87 8.37
N PHE A 126 9.13 7.18 8.14
CA PHE A 126 10.22 7.97 7.54
C PHE A 126 11.16 8.55 8.60
N GLY A 127 10.78 8.44 9.88
CA GLY A 127 11.53 9.02 10.99
C GLY A 127 11.22 10.50 11.10
N ALA A 128 11.00 10.99 12.32
CA ALA A 128 10.85 12.42 12.61
C ALA A 128 12.18 13.20 12.50
N GLU A 129 13.15 12.65 11.76
CA GLU A 129 14.56 13.00 11.81
C GLU A 129 15.05 13.31 10.39
N GLU A 130 15.51 14.55 10.23
CA GLU A 130 16.27 15.17 9.14
C GLU A 130 15.47 15.63 7.90
N GLU A 131 15.26 16.95 7.85
CA GLU A 131 15.03 17.72 6.64
C GLU A 131 15.98 17.23 5.54
N PHE A 132 15.46 16.47 4.58
CA PHE A 132 16.14 16.38 3.30
C PHE A 132 16.18 17.81 2.75
N VAL A 133 17.32 18.48 2.92
CA VAL A 133 17.68 19.66 2.14
C VAL A 133 17.64 19.18 0.70
N TYR A 134 16.54 19.51 0.02
CA TYR A 134 16.45 19.35 -1.40
C TYR A 134 17.41 20.38 -1.99
N THR A 135 18.68 20.00 -2.15
CA THR A 135 19.60 20.69 -3.05
C THR A 135 19.07 20.43 -4.46
N SER A 136 18.13 21.28 -4.86
CA SER A 136 17.83 21.49 -6.27
C SER A 136 19.12 22.00 -6.89
N THR A 137 19.96 21.10 -7.42
CA THR A 137 20.88 21.50 -8.48
C THR A 137 20.03 21.63 -9.75
N THR A 138 19.14 22.60 -9.77
CA THR A 138 18.72 23.21 -11.02
C THR A 138 19.92 24.04 -11.41
N SER A 139 20.75 23.49 -12.28
CA SER A 139 21.71 24.28 -13.04
C SER A 139 20.86 25.26 -13.87
N THR A 140 20.52 26.40 -13.29
CA THR A 140 20.10 27.57 -14.06
C THR A 140 21.34 27.98 -14.83
N GLU A 141 21.44 27.48 -16.06
CA GLU A 141 22.23 28.10 -17.11
C GLU A 141 21.69 29.53 -17.25
N THR A 142 22.30 30.43 -16.49
CA THR A 142 22.04 31.86 -16.52
C THR A 142 22.46 32.37 -17.89
N ALA A 143 21.49 32.45 -18.80
CA ALA A 143 21.52 33.41 -19.90
C ALA A 143 21.48 34.82 -19.30
N GLN A 144 22.64 35.32 -18.86
CA GLN A 144 22.84 36.73 -18.54
C GLN A 144 23.16 37.48 -19.83
N THR A 145 22.13 38.05 -20.42
CA THR A 145 22.23 39.16 -21.38
C THR A 145 21.47 40.32 -20.76
N ASN A 146 22.19 41.27 -20.19
CA ASN A 146 21.79 42.65 -19.85
C ASN A 146 23.13 43.38 -19.69
N GLY A 147 23.61 44.17 -20.64
CA GLY A 147 22.99 45.42 -21.06
C GLY A 147 23.59 46.56 -20.23
N THR A 148 24.80 46.99 -20.56
CA THR A 148 25.53 48.09 -19.90
C THR A 148 25.04 49.44 -20.42
N PRO A 149 24.49 50.35 -19.58
CA PRO A 149 24.51 51.77 -19.88
C PRO A 149 25.83 52.35 -19.34
N VAL A 150 26.68 52.84 -20.24
CA VAL A 150 27.86 53.63 -19.87
C VAL A 150 27.43 55.09 -19.83
N ALA A 151 27.51 55.70 -18.64
CA ALA A 151 27.45 57.14 -18.43
C ALA A 151 28.63 57.49 -17.52
N GLU A 152 29.76 57.87 -18.13
CA GLU A 152 30.52 59.13 -17.95
C GLU A 152 31.77 59.09 -18.86
#